data_AF-A0A8H6IFA2-F1
#
_entry.id   AF-A0A8H6IFA2-F1
#
_cell.length_a   1.000
_cell.length_b   1.000
_cell.length_c   1.000
_cell.angle_alpha   90.00
_cell.angle_beta   90.00
_cell.angle_gamma   90.00
#
_symmetry.space_group_name_H-M   'P 1'
#
loop_
_entity.id
_entity.type
_entity.pdbx_description
1 polymer ?
#
loop_
_entity_poly.entity_id
_entity_poly.type
_entity_poly.pdbx_seq_one_letter_code
_entity_poly.pdbx_strand_id
1 'polypeptide(L)'
;MASVFLNVGLRRSLAGLRQSPVVRCSHARTLMTQRLSFRLPESRVLNLFKQRGGIKFPAPLTDSSRFDTLHNRNDRSQPFLGFLNNLNHNAIIYGIIGLNVGVFGMWYLTQSKYKLEGDARPLIWMYQNFTNSWGNLRAGRVWTAITSCFSHKDFSHILFNGFTFFFMAPVVLQILGGRRFIFLYMGAGLVSAATSLLYGRFIDRKDVPSHGASGAIMGTMSFLACVAPTMTFQLYGIIPRGTTDTVGHIGGVLAGVAYWVILRRAPRY
;
A
#
# COMPACT_ATOMS: atom_id res chain seq x y z
N MET A 1 -37.65 44.84 34.75
CA MET A 1 -37.14 43.66 35.49
C MET A 1 -35.75 43.34 34.94
N ALA A 2 -34.81 44.28 35.01
CA ALA A 2 -33.87 44.44 36.12
C ALA A 2 -32.83 43.30 36.18
N SER A 3 -31.72 43.55 35.49
CA SER A 3 -30.38 43.09 35.86
C SER A 3 -30.04 43.51 37.29
N VAL A 4 -29.01 42.87 37.89
CA VAL A 4 -28.23 43.23 39.11
C VAL A 4 -28.26 42.14 40.19
N PHE A 5 -27.09 41.92 40.79
CA PHE A 5 -26.69 41.01 41.88
C PHE A 5 -26.22 39.62 41.43
N LEU A 6 -24.99 39.14 41.70
CA LEU A 6 -24.02 39.60 42.69
C LEU A 6 -22.64 39.03 42.34
N ASN A 7 -21.68 39.92 42.13
CA ASN A 7 -20.25 39.65 42.00
C ASN A 7 -19.60 40.17 43.27
N VAL A 8 -19.50 39.35 44.33
CA VAL A 8 -18.63 39.60 45.50
C VAL A 8 -18.25 38.25 46.10
N GLY A 9 -16.98 37.87 45.97
CA GLY A 9 -16.43 36.67 46.60
C GLY A 9 -14.97 36.40 46.24
N LEU A 10 -14.22 37.43 45.85
CA LEU A 10 -12.77 37.37 45.75
C LEU A 10 -12.19 37.40 47.17
N ARG A 11 -11.10 36.66 47.38
CA ARG A 11 -10.17 36.67 48.54
C ARG A 11 -10.47 35.65 49.64
N ARG A 12 -9.92 34.44 49.49
CA ARG A 12 -9.02 33.76 50.46
C ARG A 12 -8.69 32.35 49.97
N SER A 13 -7.60 32.21 49.22
CA SER A 13 -6.68 31.06 49.27
C SER A 13 -5.57 31.27 48.24
N LEU A 14 -4.73 32.28 48.50
CA LEU A 14 -3.36 32.32 48.02
C LEU A 14 -2.49 31.97 49.23
N ALA A 15 -1.88 30.78 49.26
CA ALA A 15 -0.63 30.51 49.99
C ALA A 15 -0.14 29.07 49.73
N GLY A 16 1.01 28.95 49.05
CA GLY A 16 1.76 27.70 48.85
C GLY A 16 1.47 27.07 47.49
N LEU A 17 2.40 26.94 46.53
CA LEU A 17 3.85 26.86 46.54
C LEU A 17 4.36 27.36 45.17
N ARG A 18 4.90 28.58 45.09
CA ARG A 18 6.33 28.89 44.86
C ARG A 18 7.14 27.87 44.04
N GLN A 19 7.38 28.24 42.77
CA GLN A 19 8.63 28.24 41.99
C GLN A 19 9.68 27.14 42.22
N SER A 20 10.04 26.42 41.14
CA SER A 20 11.36 25.81 40.88
C SER A 20 11.42 25.25 39.44
N PRO A 21 12.61 25.09 38.80
CA PRO A 21 12.93 25.89 37.62
C PRO A 21 13.14 25.10 36.31
N VAL A 22 13.20 25.90 35.23
CA VAL A 22 13.74 25.57 33.90
C VAL A 22 15.11 24.91 34.02
N VAL A 23 15.24 23.70 33.46
CA VAL A 23 16.55 23.09 33.16
C VAL A 23 16.71 23.02 31.65
N ARG A 24 17.53 23.94 31.15
CA ARG A 24 18.09 23.94 29.79
C ARG A 24 19.47 23.28 29.91
N CYS A 25 19.67 22.12 29.27
CA CYS A 25 20.99 21.53 29.07
C CYS A 25 21.23 21.36 27.57
N SER A 26 22.00 22.28 26.98
CA SER A 26 22.85 22.00 25.83
C SER A 26 24.14 21.40 26.37
N HIS A 27 24.54 20.21 25.89
CA HIS A 27 25.88 19.92 25.37
C HIS A 27 26.00 18.46 24.91
N ALA A 28 26.55 18.34 23.69
CA ALA A 28 27.48 17.32 23.22
C ALA A 28 27.10 15.82 23.27
N ARG A 29 26.88 15.31 22.05
CA ARG A 29 27.53 14.12 21.47
C ARG A 29 28.31 13.23 22.44
N THR A 30 27.94 11.95 22.45
CA THR A 30 28.79 10.75 22.22
C THR A 30 28.22 9.62 23.06
N LEU A 31 27.77 8.54 22.41
CA LEU A 31 27.57 7.15 22.89
C LEU A 31 26.70 6.46 21.81
N MET A 32 27.27 6.17 20.65
CA MET A 32 27.80 4.85 20.32
C MET A 32 26.92 3.70 20.84
N THR A 33 25.96 3.30 20.00
CA THR A 33 25.63 1.89 19.68
C THR A 33 25.95 0.85 20.77
N GLN A 34 25.07 0.74 21.76
CA GLN A 34 25.03 -0.44 22.62
C GLN A 34 24.33 -1.57 21.84
N ARG A 35 25.12 -2.44 21.19
CA ARG A 35 24.61 -3.66 20.55
C ARG A 35 24.00 -4.56 21.63
N LEU A 36 22.69 -4.81 21.56
CA LEU A 36 22.05 -5.91 22.27
C LEU A 36 22.64 -7.24 21.76
N SER A 37 23.59 -7.82 22.49
CA SER A 37 23.99 -9.21 22.31
C SER A 37 23.02 -10.10 23.08
N PHE A 38 21.95 -10.54 22.40
CA PHE A 38 21.05 -11.57 22.88
C PHE A 38 21.79 -12.92 22.86
N ARG A 39 22.32 -13.34 24.03
CA ARG A 39 23.02 -14.62 24.20
C ARG A 39 21.97 -15.69 24.51
N LEU A 40 21.61 -16.49 23.50
CA LEU A 40 20.72 -17.65 23.67
C LEU A 40 21.37 -18.67 24.63
N PRO A 41 20.63 -19.25 25.58
CA PRO A 41 21.15 -20.31 26.45
C PRO A 41 21.33 -21.59 25.62
N GLU A 42 22.56 -22.10 25.58
CA GLU A 42 22.87 -23.41 24.97
C GLU A 42 22.09 -24.51 25.68
N SER A 43 21.07 -25.04 25.03
CA SER A 43 20.28 -26.15 25.55
C SER A 43 20.97 -27.49 25.26
N ARG A 44 20.69 -28.48 26.12
CA ARG A 44 21.24 -29.85 26.20
C ARG A 44 21.29 -30.65 24.87
N VAL A 45 20.65 -30.16 23.81
CA VAL A 45 20.63 -30.77 22.48
C VAL A 45 22.00 -30.67 21.78
N LEU A 46 22.75 -29.58 22.00
CA LEU A 46 24.07 -29.38 21.39
C LEU A 46 25.14 -30.34 21.96
N ASN A 47 25.04 -30.73 23.23
CA ASN A 47 25.94 -31.71 23.82
C ASN A 47 25.67 -33.14 23.32
N LEU A 48 24.44 -33.44 22.91
CA LEU A 48 24.07 -34.72 22.29
C LEU A 48 24.65 -34.87 20.87
N PHE A 49 24.79 -33.76 20.13
CA PHE A 49 25.42 -33.76 18.80
C PHE A 49 26.96 -33.78 18.84
N LYS A 50 27.58 -33.44 19.98
CA LYS A 50 29.04 -33.43 20.14
C LYS A 50 29.62 -34.81 20.50
N GLN A 51 28.80 -35.75 20.95
CA GLN A 51 29.21 -37.11 21.36
C GLN A 51 29.19 -38.15 20.23
N ARG A 52 28.55 -37.89 19.09
CA ARG A 52 28.64 -38.77 17.90
C ARG A 52 29.65 -38.18 16.92
N GLY A 53 30.73 -38.93 16.70
CA GLY A 53 31.91 -38.47 15.96
C GLY A 53 31.63 -37.82 14.61
N GLY A 54 32.23 -36.63 14.43
CA GLY A 54 33.02 -36.31 13.25
C GLY A 54 32.30 -35.78 12.01
N ILE A 55 32.04 -34.48 11.99
CA ILE A 55 32.17 -33.68 10.76
C ILE A 55 33.09 -32.51 11.09
N LYS A 56 34.29 -32.47 10.50
CA LYS A 56 35.21 -31.33 10.59
C LYS A 56 34.61 -30.18 9.78
N PHE A 57 34.02 -29.21 10.47
CA PHE A 57 33.71 -27.92 9.83
C PHE A 57 35.02 -27.13 9.64
N PRO A 58 35.28 -26.56 8.46
CA PRO A 58 36.40 -25.65 8.28
C PRO A 58 36.26 -24.46 9.23
N ALA A 59 37.39 -23.97 9.75
CA ALA A 59 37.43 -22.88 10.72
C ALA A 59 36.67 -21.64 10.21
N PRO A 60 36.04 -20.85 11.11
CA PRO A 60 35.35 -19.63 10.72
C PRO A 60 36.34 -18.68 10.04
N LEU A 61 36.04 -18.23 8.83
CA LEU A 61 36.83 -17.21 8.14
C LEU A 61 36.73 -15.89 8.92
N THR A 62 37.72 -15.61 9.76
CA THR A 62 37.88 -14.37 10.54
C THR A 62 38.46 -13.25 9.70
N ASP A 63 38.02 -13.09 8.45
CA ASP A 63 38.49 -12.01 7.60
C ASP A 63 37.31 -11.13 7.15
N SER A 64 36.96 -10.19 8.02
CA SER A 64 35.94 -9.16 7.73
C SER A 64 36.33 -8.29 6.54
N SER A 65 37.62 -8.19 6.22
CA SER A 65 38.13 -7.30 5.16
C SER A 65 37.71 -7.75 3.75
N ARG A 66 37.57 -9.07 3.52
CA ARG A 66 37.08 -9.65 2.25
C ARG A 66 35.56 -9.51 2.07
N PHE A 67 34.80 -9.48 3.16
CA PHE A 67 33.34 -9.32 3.09
C PHE A 67 32.96 -7.87 2.77
N ASP A 68 33.71 -6.91 3.32
CA ASP A 68 33.53 -5.48 3.05
C ASP A 68 33.89 -5.09 1.61
N THR A 69 34.88 -5.75 1.00
CA THR A 69 35.24 -5.50 -0.41
C THR A 69 34.22 -6.07 -1.40
N LEU A 70 33.49 -7.14 -1.04
CA LEU A 70 32.43 -7.70 -1.86
C LEU A 70 31.12 -6.89 -1.74
N HIS A 71 30.83 -6.31 -0.57
CA HIS A 71 29.65 -5.48 -0.39
C HIS A 71 29.79 -4.09 -1.03
N ASN A 72 31.01 -3.56 -1.14
CA ASN A 72 31.30 -2.24 -1.71
C ASN A 72 31.44 -2.23 -3.25
N ARG A 73 31.48 -3.38 -3.92
CA ARG A 73 31.62 -3.47 -5.39
C ARG A 73 30.31 -3.42 -6.17
N ASN A 74 29.16 -3.57 -5.52
CA ASN A 74 27.87 -3.78 -6.22
C ASN A 74 26.93 -2.56 -6.23
N ASP A 75 27.32 -1.43 -5.65
CA ASP A 75 26.45 -0.24 -5.58
C ASP A 75 26.66 0.75 -6.74
N ARG A 76 27.61 0.47 -7.64
CA ARG A 76 28.05 1.43 -8.68
C ARG A 76 27.58 1.14 -10.11
N SER A 77 26.82 0.06 -10.35
CA SER A 77 26.58 -0.45 -11.72
C SER A 77 25.13 -0.52 -12.19
N GLN A 78 24.15 0.00 -11.44
CA GLN A 78 22.73 -0.10 -11.82
C GLN A 78 22.04 1.27 -11.77
N PRO A 79 22.27 2.16 -12.76
CA PRO A 79 21.69 3.52 -12.78
C PRO A 79 20.16 3.50 -12.63
N PHE A 80 19.48 2.51 -13.23
CA PHE A 80 18.05 2.32 -13.10
C PHE A 80 17.61 1.95 -11.68
N LEU A 81 18.30 1.00 -11.02
CA LEU A 81 17.95 0.60 -9.65
C LEU A 81 18.28 1.71 -8.63
N GLY A 82 19.31 2.51 -8.89
CA GLY A 82 19.64 3.70 -8.11
C GLY A 82 18.56 4.79 -8.23
N PHE A 83 18.01 5.01 -9.42
CA PHE A 83 16.87 5.90 -9.62
C PHE A 83 15.65 5.47 -8.78
N LEU A 84 15.29 4.19 -8.79
CA LEU A 84 14.16 3.67 -8.00
C LEU A 84 14.35 3.84 -6.48
N ASN A 85 15.59 3.86 -5.98
CA ASN A 85 15.87 4.11 -4.57
C ASN A 85 15.63 5.56 -4.16
N ASN A 86 15.76 6.50 -5.10
CA ASN A 86 15.64 7.94 -4.84
C ASN A 86 14.24 8.49 -5.14
N LEU A 87 13.30 7.64 -5.55
CA LEU A 87 11.93 8.04 -5.79
C LEU A 87 11.23 8.43 -4.48
N ASN A 88 10.61 9.61 -4.48
CA ASN A 88 9.76 10.04 -3.37
C ASN A 88 8.54 9.10 -3.26
N HIS A 89 8.22 8.65 -2.05
CA HIS A 89 7.07 7.77 -1.78
C HIS A 89 5.77 8.32 -2.38
N ASN A 90 5.56 9.63 -2.29
CA ASN A 90 4.38 10.29 -2.87
C ASN A 90 4.35 10.19 -4.40
N ALA A 91 5.51 10.31 -5.06
CA ALA A 91 5.60 10.18 -6.51
C ALA A 91 5.23 8.76 -6.98
N ILE A 92 5.58 7.73 -6.20
CA ILE A 92 5.22 6.34 -6.50
C ILE A 92 3.70 6.15 -6.39
N ILE A 93 3.10 6.63 -5.30
CA ILE A 93 1.66 6.51 -5.05
C ILE A 93 0.88 7.23 -6.14
N TYR A 94 1.17 8.52 -6.37
CA TYR A 94 0.48 9.32 -7.38
C TYR A 94 0.78 8.85 -8.79
N GLY A 95 1.97 8.31 -9.06
CA GLY A 95 2.30 7.70 -10.35
C GLY A 95 1.42 6.50 -10.67
N ILE A 96 1.27 5.57 -9.71
CA ILE A 96 0.41 4.38 -9.89
C ILE A 96 -1.07 4.78 -10.01
N ILE A 97 -1.54 5.71 -9.17
CA ILE A 97 -2.92 6.20 -9.25
C ILE A 97 -3.17 6.91 -10.59
N GLY A 98 -2.26 7.80 -10.99
CA GLY A 98 -2.36 8.55 -12.25
C GLY A 98 -2.38 7.63 -13.46
N LEU A 99 -1.56 6.58 -13.47
CA LEU A 99 -1.55 5.58 -14.53
C LEU A 99 -2.88 4.82 -14.60
N ASN A 100 -3.41 4.35 -13.46
CA ASN A 100 -4.72 3.72 -13.39
C ASN A 100 -5.85 4.63 -13.90
N VAL A 101 -5.84 5.91 -13.50
CA VAL A 101 -6.83 6.91 -13.94
C VAL A 101 -6.70 7.20 -15.43
N GLY A 102 -5.47 7.31 -15.95
CA GLY A 102 -5.22 7.51 -17.38
C GLY A 102 -5.74 6.36 -18.23
N VAL A 103 -5.46 5.11 -17.82
CA VAL A 103 -5.96 3.91 -18.51
C VAL A 103 -7.49 3.80 -18.41
N PHE A 104 -8.07 4.12 -17.26
CA PHE A 104 -9.53 4.21 -17.11
C PHE A 104 -10.14 5.29 -18.01
N GLY A 105 -9.48 6.44 -18.15
CA GLY A 105 -9.88 7.49 -19.10
C GLY A 105 -9.91 6.97 -20.54
N MET A 106 -8.90 6.21 -20.96
CA MET A 106 -8.90 5.56 -22.27
C MET A 106 -10.06 4.56 -22.43
N TRP A 107 -10.35 3.75 -21.42
CA TRP A 107 -11.53 2.87 -21.41
C TRP A 107 -12.83 3.66 -21.52
N TYR A 108 -12.94 4.78 -20.80
CA TYR A 108 -14.13 5.62 -20.83
C TYR A 108 -14.35 6.27 -22.21
N LEU A 109 -13.28 6.82 -22.80
CA LEU A 109 -13.31 7.43 -24.13
C LEU A 109 -13.68 6.40 -25.22
N THR A 110 -13.04 5.23 -25.22
CA THR A 110 -13.32 4.19 -26.21
C THR A 110 -14.73 3.60 -26.09
N GLN A 111 -15.24 3.40 -24.86
CA GLN A 111 -16.63 3.00 -24.64
C GLN A 111 -17.63 4.08 -25.07
N SER A 112 -17.30 5.36 -24.82
CA SER A 112 -18.16 6.47 -25.24
C SER A 112 -18.21 6.58 -26.76
N LYS A 113 -17.05 6.46 -27.43
CA LYS A 113 -16.96 6.45 -28.88
C LYS A 113 -17.74 5.29 -29.50
N TYR A 114 -17.63 4.08 -28.94
CA TYR A 114 -18.41 2.93 -29.40
C TYR A 114 -19.92 3.18 -29.28
N LYS A 115 -20.39 3.81 -28.19
CA LYS A 115 -21.81 4.10 -27.98
C LYS A 115 -22.35 5.20 -28.92
N LEU A 116 -21.53 6.19 -29.27
CA LEU A 116 -21.94 7.34 -30.07
C LEU A 116 -21.81 7.10 -31.58
N GLU A 117 -20.72 6.47 -32.01
CA GLU A 117 -20.37 6.30 -33.43
C GLU A 117 -20.51 4.85 -33.91
N GLY A 118 -20.65 3.88 -33.01
CA GLY A 118 -20.64 2.45 -33.35
C GLY A 118 -19.25 1.89 -33.73
N ASP A 119 -18.19 2.71 -33.70
CA ASP A 119 -16.83 2.27 -34.03
C ASP A 119 -16.23 1.44 -32.89
N ALA A 120 -16.18 0.11 -33.09
CA ALA A 120 -15.63 -0.83 -32.13
C ALA A 120 -14.09 -0.93 -32.17
N ARG A 121 -13.41 -0.38 -33.19
CA ARG A 121 -11.96 -0.58 -33.37
C ARG A 121 -11.13 -0.11 -32.17
N PRO A 122 -11.37 1.08 -31.59
CA PRO A 122 -10.60 1.54 -30.44
C PRO A 122 -10.86 0.71 -29.18
N LEU A 123 -12.09 0.23 -29.02
CA LEU A 123 -12.46 -0.62 -27.89
C LEU A 123 -11.80 -2.00 -27.99
N ILE A 124 -11.79 -2.60 -29.18
CA ILE A 124 -11.09 -3.87 -29.45
C ILE A 124 -9.59 -3.71 -29.17
N TRP A 125 -8.99 -2.59 -29.58
CA TRP A 125 -7.58 -2.31 -29.30
C TRP A 125 -7.29 -2.25 -27.78
N MET A 126 -8.20 -1.67 -26.98
CA MET A 126 -8.08 -1.70 -25.52
C MET A 126 -8.13 -3.13 -24.98
N TYR A 127 -9.08 -3.96 -25.44
CA TYR A 127 -9.13 -5.37 -25.03
C TYR A 127 -7.85 -6.13 -25.39
N GLN A 128 -7.27 -5.88 -26.56
CA GLN A 128 -6.07 -6.58 -27.01
C GLN A 128 -4.81 -6.19 -26.23
N ASN A 129 -4.73 -4.96 -25.71
CA ASN A 129 -3.51 -4.42 -25.10
C ASN A 129 -3.59 -4.24 -23.58
N PHE A 130 -4.78 -4.13 -23.00
CA PHE A 130 -4.99 -3.83 -21.59
C PHE A 130 -5.76 -4.91 -20.84
N THR A 131 -5.98 -6.08 -21.46
CA THR A 131 -6.56 -7.23 -20.77
C THR A 131 -5.70 -8.46 -20.95
N ASN A 132 -5.60 -9.24 -19.90
CA ASN A 132 -4.84 -10.47 -19.90
C ASN A 132 -5.76 -11.64 -20.23
N SER A 133 -5.45 -12.36 -21.30
CA SER A 133 -6.20 -13.53 -21.79
C SER A 133 -5.25 -14.49 -22.51
N TRP A 134 -5.64 -15.75 -22.61
CA TRP A 134 -4.90 -16.74 -23.39
C TRP A 134 -4.83 -16.39 -24.86
N GLY A 135 -5.89 -15.81 -25.42
CA GLY A 135 -5.91 -15.28 -26.78
C GLY A 135 -4.84 -14.21 -26.99
N ASN A 136 -4.67 -13.28 -26.05
CA ASN A 136 -3.64 -12.24 -26.14
C ASN A 136 -2.22 -12.81 -26.01
N LEU A 137 -2.01 -13.76 -25.10
CA LEU A 137 -0.71 -14.42 -24.97
C LEU A 137 -0.33 -15.23 -26.22
N ARG A 138 -1.27 -15.99 -26.79
CA ARG A 138 -1.05 -16.75 -28.04
C ARG A 138 -0.77 -15.84 -29.24
N ALA A 139 -1.35 -14.65 -29.24
CA ALA A 139 -1.07 -13.61 -30.24
C ALA A 139 0.28 -12.89 -30.02
N GLY A 140 1.09 -13.33 -29.06
CA GLY A 140 2.42 -12.75 -28.77
C GLY A 140 2.40 -11.49 -27.90
N ARG A 141 1.24 -11.11 -27.33
CA ARG A 141 1.08 -9.87 -26.56
C ARG A 141 1.50 -10.04 -25.09
N VAL A 142 2.77 -10.36 -24.85
CA VAL A 142 3.27 -10.64 -23.49
C VAL A 142 3.17 -9.45 -22.53
N TRP A 143 3.12 -8.22 -23.05
CA TRP A 143 2.96 -7.01 -22.25
C TRP A 143 1.60 -6.93 -21.54
N THR A 144 0.59 -7.70 -21.99
CA THR A 144 -0.74 -7.68 -21.37
C THR A 144 -0.72 -8.10 -19.93
N ALA A 145 0.26 -8.91 -19.50
CA ALA A 145 0.43 -9.30 -18.10
C ALA A 145 0.74 -8.09 -17.20
N ILE A 146 1.46 -7.09 -17.72
CA ILE A 146 1.81 -5.87 -16.98
C ILE A 146 0.69 -4.83 -17.13
N THR A 147 0.26 -4.56 -18.36
CA THR A 147 -0.74 -3.52 -18.62
C THR A 147 -2.10 -3.85 -18.00
N SER A 148 -2.44 -5.14 -17.87
CA SER A 148 -3.67 -5.55 -17.18
C SER A 148 -3.69 -5.15 -15.70
N CYS A 149 -2.52 -5.04 -15.06
CA CYS A 149 -2.43 -4.62 -13.65
C CYS A 149 -2.87 -3.17 -13.44
N PHE A 150 -2.96 -2.38 -14.51
CA PHE A 150 -3.38 -0.98 -14.43
C PHE A 150 -4.71 -0.69 -15.13
N SER A 151 -5.37 -1.74 -15.61
CA SER A 151 -6.53 -1.63 -16.48
C SER A 151 -7.84 -1.79 -15.71
N HIS A 152 -8.68 -0.76 -15.76
CA HIS A 152 -10.00 -0.77 -15.13
C HIS A 152 -11.03 -0.27 -16.14
N LYS A 153 -12.06 -1.08 -16.43
CA LYS A 153 -13.16 -0.67 -17.33
C LYS A 153 -14.32 -0.01 -16.59
N ASP A 154 -14.54 -0.39 -15.32
CA ASP A 154 -15.70 -0.02 -14.51
C ASP A 154 -15.33 1.03 -13.45
N PHE A 155 -16.20 2.03 -13.27
CA PHE A 155 -15.97 3.12 -12.32
C PHE A 155 -15.87 2.64 -10.86
N SER A 156 -16.76 1.74 -10.44
CA SER A 156 -16.70 1.15 -9.10
C SER A 156 -15.40 0.39 -8.87
N HIS A 157 -14.93 -0.34 -9.87
CA HIS A 157 -13.72 -1.14 -9.76
C HIS A 157 -12.47 -0.28 -9.58
N ILE A 158 -12.31 0.82 -10.32
CA ILE A 158 -11.19 1.75 -10.09
C ILE A 158 -11.34 2.49 -8.75
N LEU A 159 -12.56 2.86 -8.35
CA LEU A 159 -12.78 3.57 -7.09
C LEU A 159 -12.37 2.71 -5.89
N PHE A 160 -12.80 1.46 -5.81
CA PHE A 160 -12.44 0.56 -4.71
C PHE A 160 -10.94 0.21 -4.71
N ASN A 161 -10.35 -0.07 -5.88
CA ASN A 161 -8.90 -0.34 -5.94
C ASN A 161 -8.08 0.90 -5.57
N GLY A 162 -8.43 2.07 -6.11
CA GLY A 162 -7.75 3.32 -5.81
C GLY A 162 -7.88 3.70 -4.33
N PHE A 163 -9.07 3.54 -3.75
CA PHE A 163 -9.31 3.76 -2.33
C PHE A 163 -8.43 2.84 -1.47
N THR A 164 -8.52 1.51 -1.67
CA THR A 164 -7.72 0.55 -0.89
C THR A 164 -6.23 0.82 -1.08
N PHE A 165 -5.77 1.07 -2.31
CA PHE A 165 -4.37 1.38 -2.58
C PHE A 165 -3.91 2.64 -1.85
N PHE A 166 -4.70 3.72 -1.87
CA PHE A 166 -4.35 4.99 -1.23
C PHE A 166 -4.15 4.85 0.28
N PHE A 167 -4.93 4.00 0.97
CA PHE A 167 -4.75 3.77 2.40
C PHE A 167 -3.63 2.77 2.73
N MET A 168 -3.47 1.72 1.92
CA MET A 168 -2.52 0.64 2.23
C MET A 168 -1.09 0.97 1.77
N ALA A 169 -0.95 1.60 0.59
CA ALA A 169 0.35 1.83 -0.02
C ALA A 169 1.30 2.67 0.84
N PRO A 170 0.91 3.80 1.47
CA PRO A 170 1.80 4.61 2.29
C PRO A 170 2.45 3.81 3.43
N VAL A 171 1.66 2.95 4.09
CA VAL A 171 2.14 2.11 5.20
C VAL A 171 3.20 1.13 4.71
N VAL A 172 2.91 0.41 3.61
CA VAL A 172 3.86 -0.57 3.07
C VAL A 172 5.11 0.11 2.50
N LEU A 173 4.95 1.27 1.87
CA LEU A 173 6.04 2.11 1.38
C LEU A 173 6.98 2.56 2.50
N GLN A 174 6.46 2.89 3.69
CA GLN A 174 7.29 3.23 4.86
C GLN A 174 8.07 2.02 5.39
N ILE A 175 7.49 0.82 5.32
CA ILE A 175 8.14 -0.42 5.79
C ILE A 175 9.23 -0.89 4.81
N LEU A 176 8.93 -0.89 3.51
CA LEU A 176 9.79 -1.48 2.48
C LEU A 176 10.71 -0.48 1.77
N GLY A 177 10.33 0.80 1.73
CA GLY A 177 10.89 1.80 0.84
C GLY A 177 10.42 1.65 -0.62
N GLY A 178 10.68 2.68 -1.43
CA GLY A 178 10.15 2.78 -2.80
C GLY A 178 10.50 1.62 -3.73
N ARG A 179 11.79 1.27 -3.85
CA ARG A 179 12.24 0.20 -4.76
C ARG A 179 11.58 -1.15 -4.47
N ARG A 180 11.60 -1.57 -3.20
CA ARG A 180 11.05 -2.88 -2.80
C ARG A 180 9.53 -2.91 -2.92
N PHE A 181 8.86 -1.79 -2.64
CA PHE A 181 7.43 -1.67 -2.86
C PHE A 181 7.05 -1.85 -4.34
N ILE A 182 7.77 -1.23 -5.27
CA ILE A 182 7.51 -1.39 -6.71
C ILE A 182 7.68 -2.85 -7.12
N PHE A 183 8.73 -3.54 -6.66
CA PHE A 183 8.91 -4.96 -6.93
C PHE A 183 7.79 -5.83 -6.33
N LEU A 184 7.36 -5.52 -5.11
CA LEU A 184 6.23 -6.21 -4.48
C LEU A 184 4.94 -6.02 -5.29
N TYR A 185 4.62 -4.77 -5.64
CA TYR A 185 3.41 -4.41 -6.38
C TYR A 185 3.38 -5.08 -7.76
N MET A 186 4.46 -4.92 -8.53
CA MET A 186 4.57 -5.52 -9.87
C MET A 186 4.61 -7.05 -9.80
N GLY A 187 5.41 -7.61 -8.89
CA GLY A 187 5.51 -9.06 -8.71
C GLY A 187 4.18 -9.71 -8.31
N ALA A 188 3.47 -9.12 -7.36
CA ALA A 188 2.14 -9.56 -6.97
C ALA A 188 1.13 -9.45 -8.12
N GLY A 189 1.17 -8.36 -8.89
CA GLY A 189 0.36 -8.17 -10.09
C GLY A 189 0.60 -9.28 -11.13
N LEU A 190 1.87 -9.58 -11.44
CA LEU A 190 2.24 -10.63 -12.39
C LEU A 190 1.82 -12.02 -11.92
N VAL A 191 2.06 -12.36 -10.65
CA VAL A 191 1.65 -13.66 -10.08
C VAL A 191 0.13 -13.81 -10.10
N SER A 192 -0.60 -12.74 -9.78
CA SER A 192 -2.06 -12.73 -9.87
C SER A 192 -2.54 -12.88 -11.32
N ALA A 193 -1.90 -12.19 -12.28
CA ALA A 193 -2.23 -12.29 -13.69
C ALA A 193 -2.00 -13.71 -14.23
N ALA A 194 -0.88 -14.33 -13.87
CA ALA A 194 -0.57 -15.72 -14.21
C ALA A 194 -1.58 -16.69 -13.58
N THR A 195 -1.88 -16.53 -12.29
CA THR A 195 -2.87 -17.35 -11.57
C THR A 195 -4.25 -17.23 -12.20
N SER A 196 -4.68 -16.02 -12.58
CA SER A 196 -5.96 -15.78 -13.24
C SER A 196 -6.05 -16.49 -14.60
N LEU A 197 -4.97 -16.51 -15.38
CA LEU A 197 -4.91 -17.25 -16.65
C LEU A 197 -4.97 -18.76 -16.44
N LEU A 198 -4.19 -19.27 -15.49
CA LEU A 198 -4.18 -20.70 -15.17
C LEU A 198 -5.57 -21.16 -14.71
N TYR A 199 -6.19 -20.38 -13.83
CA TYR A 199 -7.56 -20.64 -13.35
C TYR A 199 -8.56 -20.67 -14.51
N GLY A 200 -8.57 -19.65 -15.38
CA GLY A 200 -9.48 -19.59 -16.52
C GLY A 200 -9.31 -20.78 -17.49
N ARG A 201 -8.07 -21.24 -17.69
CA ARG A 201 -7.78 -22.36 -18.61
C ARG A 201 -8.12 -23.72 -18.03
N PHE A 202 -7.70 -24.00 -16.82
CA PHE A 202 -7.75 -25.35 -16.25
C PHE A 202 -9.03 -25.62 -15.47
N ILE A 203 -9.64 -24.58 -14.88
CA ILE A 203 -10.82 -24.72 -14.03
C ILE A 203 -12.06 -24.30 -14.81
N ASP A 204 -12.17 -23.03 -15.18
CA ASP A 204 -13.39 -22.51 -15.84
C ASP A 204 -13.52 -22.92 -17.31
N ARG A 205 -12.41 -23.37 -17.92
CA ARG A 205 -12.29 -23.69 -19.36
C ARG A 205 -12.79 -22.57 -20.27
N LYS A 206 -12.72 -21.32 -19.82
CA LYS A 206 -13.14 -20.11 -20.53
C LYS A 206 -11.99 -19.12 -20.59
N ASP A 207 -11.76 -18.56 -21.78
CA ASP A 207 -10.79 -17.49 -21.95
C ASP A 207 -11.47 -16.13 -21.68
N VAL A 208 -11.70 -15.83 -20.40
CA VAL A 208 -12.28 -14.57 -19.98
C VAL A 208 -11.16 -13.54 -19.82
N PRO A 209 -11.19 -12.41 -20.55
CA PRO A 209 -10.21 -11.36 -20.37
C PRO A 209 -10.26 -10.79 -18.94
N SER A 210 -9.11 -10.78 -18.27
CA SER A 210 -8.95 -10.29 -16.90
C SER A 210 -8.19 -8.97 -16.88
N HIS A 211 -8.59 -8.05 -15.98
CA HIS A 211 -7.97 -6.73 -15.83
C HIS A 211 -8.23 -6.16 -14.42
N GLY A 212 -7.25 -5.45 -13.85
CA GLY A 212 -7.39 -4.73 -12.59
C GLY A 212 -6.12 -4.73 -11.74
N ALA A 213 -5.98 -3.70 -10.90
CA ALA A 213 -4.89 -3.59 -9.92
C ALA A 213 -5.07 -4.47 -8.68
N SER A 214 -6.22 -5.15 -8.57
CA SER A 214 -6.63 -5.91 -7.39
C SER A 214 -5.61 -6.96 -6.98
N GLY A 215 -4.99 -7.68 -7.93
CA GLY A 215 -3.94 -8.66 -7.62
C GLY A 215 -2.71 -8.05 -6.93
N ALA A 216 -2.26 -6.89 -7.43
CA ALA A 216 -1.12 -6.17 -6.87
C ALA A 216 -1.45 -5.58 -5.48
N ILE A 217 -2.67 -5.06 -5.33
CA ILE A 217 -3.18 -4.51 -4.05
C ILE A 217 -3.34 -5.63 -3.03
N MET A 218 -3.90 -6.78 -3.41
CA MET A 218 -4.04 -7.95 -2.54
C MET A 218 -2.68 -8.45 -2.07
N GLY A 219 -1.67 -8.55 -2.95
CA GLY A 219 -0.31 -8.90 -2.52
C GLY A 219 0.30 -7.90 -1.55
N THR A 220 0.03 -6.61 -1.75
CA THR A 220 0.44 -5.53 -0.83
C THR A 220 -0.25 -5.68 0.54
N MET A 221 -1.54 -6.00 0.55
CA MET A 221 -2.31 -6.26 1.77
C MET A 221 -1.84 -7.52 2.49
N SER A 222 -1.60 -8.62 1.77
CA SER A 222 -1.08 -9.87 2.33
C SER A 222 0.29 -9.65 2.96
N PHE A 223 1.19 -8.90 2.31
CA PHE A 223 2.47 -8.53 2.91
C PHE A 223 2.28 -7.77 4.22
N LEU A 224 1.39 -6.77 4.24
CA LEU A 224 1.14 -5.97 5.43
C LEU A 224 0.52 -6.82 6.57
N ALA A 225 -0.39 -7.74 6.23
CA ALA A 225 -0.97 -8.67 7.19
C ALA A 225 0.09 -9.60 7.82
N CYS A 226 1.08 -10.04 7.04
CA CYS A 226 2.18 -10.87 7.56
C CYS A 226 3.15 -10.09 8.44
N VAL A 227 3.47 -8.84 8.09
CA VAL A 227 4.47 -8.04 8.81
C VAL A 227 3.89 -7.37 10.06
N ALA A 228 2.63 -6.95 9.99
CA ALA A 228 1.96 -6.22 11.06
C ALA A 228 0.55 -6.77 11.31
N PRO A 229 0.42 -8.02 11.79
CA PRO A 229 -0.88 -8.70 11.96
C PRO A 229 -1.81 -8.03 12.98
N THR A 230 -1.24 -7.28 13.92
CA THR A 230 -2.00 -6.53 14.94
C THR A 230 -2.21 -5.06 14.57
N MET A 231 -1.80 -4.64 13.37
CA MET A 231 -1.97 -3.26 12.93
C MET A 231 -3.44 -2.97 12.66
N THR A 232 -4.00 -2.02 13.40
CA THR A 232 -5.36 -1.55 13.16
C THR A 232 -5.35 -0.53 12.03
N PHE A 233 -6.02 -0.83 10.92
CA PHE A 233 -6.27 0.15 9.86
C PHE A 233 -7.26 1.19 10.34
N GLN A 234 -6.79 2.42 10.47
CA GLN A 234 -7.68 3.54 10.73
C GLN A 234 -8.15 4.09 9.40
N LEU A 235 -9.35 3.68 8.97
CA LEU A 235 -10.07 4.41 7.92
C LEU A 235 -10.44 5.78 8.51
N TYR A 236 -9.56 6.77 8.32
CA TYR A 236 -9.72 8.18 8.71
C TYR A 236 -10.92 8.82 7.99
N GLY A 237 -12.14 8.39 8.33
CA GLY A 237 -13.40 8.84 7.73
C GLY A 237 -14.58 7.86 7.79
N ILE A 238 -14.36 6.56 8.12
CA ILE A 238 -15.46 5.59 8.30
C ILE A 238 -15.50 5.01 9.72
N ILE A 239 -14.36 4.94 10.41
CA ILE A 239 -14.31 4.52 11.82
C ILE A 239 -13.43 5.50 12.61
N PRO A 240 -13.95 6.69 12.98
CA PRO A 240 -13.31 7.52 13.98
C PRO A 240 -13.38 6.85 15.36
N ARG A 241 -12.29 6.98 16.13
CA ARG A 241 -12.34 6.78 17.58
C ARG A 241 -13.13 7.92 18.19
N GLY A 242 -14.45 7.75 18.24
CA GLY A 242 -15.40 8.68 18.83
C GLY A 242 -16.79 8.40 18.28
N THR A 243 -17.75 8.11 19.14
CA THR A 243 -19.14 7.77 18.79
C THR A 243 -19.86 8.89 18.02
N THR A 244 -19.35 10.11 18.05
CA THR A 244 -20.02 11.31 17.53
C THR A 244 -19.79 11.55 16.03
N ASP A 245 -18.58 11.29 15.52
CA ASP A 245 -18.23 11.63 14.13
C ASP A 245 -18.73 10.59 13.12
N THR A 246 -18.83 9.31 13.52
CA THR A 246 -19.36 8.23 12.68
C THR A 246 -20.83 8.44 12.33
N VAL A 247 -21.63 8.95 13.28
CA VAL A 247 -23.06 9.23 13.07
C VAL A 247 -23.25 10.38 12.08
N GLY A 248 -22.38 11.40 12.12
CA GLY A 248 -22.38 12.50 11.16
C GLY A 248 -22.09 12.04 9.73
N HIS A 249 -21.11 11.16 9.55
CA HIS A 249 -20.78 10.61 8.22
C HIS A 249 -21.87 9.69 7.68
N ILE A 250 -22.45 8.82 8.52
CA ILE A 250 -23.60 7.98 8.14
C ILE A 250 -24.80 8.86 7.76
N GLY A 251 -25.07 9.91 8.54
CA GLY A 251 -26.11 10.90 8.25
C GLY A 251 -25.89 11.62 6.91
N GLY A 252 -24.65 12.03 6.61
CA GLY A 252 -24.30 12.65 5.34
C GLY A 252 -24.51 11.72 4.13
N VAL A 253 -24.14 10.44 4.24
CA VAL A 253 -24.37 9.44 3.18
C VAL A 253 -25.87 9.22 2.95
N LEU A 254 -26.65 9.06 4.02
CA LEU A 254 -28.11 8.88 3.93
C LEU A 254 -28.80 10.10 3.32
N ALA A 255 -28.39 11.32 3.70
CA ALA A 255 -28.91 12.56 3.13
C ALA A 255 -28.59 12.68 1.63
N GLY A 256 -27.38 12.33 1.21
CA GLY A 256 -26.99 12.31 -0.20
C GLY A 256 -27.79 11.31 -1.04
N VAL A 257 -28.02 10.11 -0.51
CA VAL A 257 -28.86 9.08 -1.16
C VAL A 257 -30.31 9.57 -1.26
N ALA A 258 -30.86 10.14 -0.19
CA ALA A 258 -32.22 10.68 -0.19
C ALA A 258 -32.39 11.80 -1.23
N TYR A 259 -31.44 12.76 -1.28
CA TYR A 259 -31.44 13.84 -2.27
C TYR A 259 -31.41 13.32 -3.72
N TRP A 260 -30.57 12.33 -3.99
CA TRP A 260 -30.48 11.71 -5.31
C TRP A 260 -31.76 10.97 -5.72
N VAL A 261 -32.42 10.28 -4.79
CA VAL A 261 -33.73 9.64 -5.04
C VAL A 261 -34.80 10.69 -5.35
N ILE A 262 -34.80 11.82 -4.66
CA ILE A 262 -35.72 12.93 -4.92
C ILE A 262 -35.50 13.51 -6.33
N LEU A 263 -34.24 13.76 -6.72
CA LEU A 263 -33.93 14.25 -8.07
C LEU A 263 -34.33 13.28 -9.18
N ARG A 264 -34.30 11.96 -8.92
CA ARG A 264 -34.76 10.95 -9.89
C ARG A 264 -36.28 10.92 -10.06
N ARG A 265 -37.04 11.46 -9.10
CA ARG A 265 -38.51 11.53 -9.14
C ARG A 265 -39.03 12.87 -9.66
N ALA A 266 -38.17 13.87 -9.86
CA ALA A 266 -38.56 15.14 -10.46
C ALA A 266 -38.92 14.92 -11.95
N PRO A 267 -40.11 15.37 -12.41
CA PRO A 267 -40.46 15.34 -13.82
C PRO A 267 -39.43 16.14 -14.60
N ARG A 268 -38.85 15.54 -15.65
CA ARG A 268 -38.06 16.30 -16.62
C ARG A 268 -39.07 17.08 -17.48
N TYR A 269 -39.18 18.38 -17.22
CA TYR A 269 -39.89 19.31 -18.09
C TYR A 269 -39.12 19.49 -19.40
#